data_AF-A0A838QH05-F1
#
_entry.id   AF-A0A838QH05-F1
#
_cell.length_a   1.000
_cell.length_b   1.000
_cell.length_c   1.000
_cell.angle_alpha   90.00
_cell.angle_beta   90.00
_cell.angle_gamma   90.00
#
_symmetry.space_group_name_H-M   'P 1'
#
loop_
_entity.id
_entity.type
_entity.pdbx_description
1 polymer ?
#
loop_
_entity_poly.entity_id
_entity_poly.type
_entity_poly.pdbx_seq_one_letter_code
_entity_poly.pdbx_strand_id
1 'polypeptide(L)'
;MSPRSEDFEAGMVAWLNAHFASEGVVVGAETLLFDGGLINSIRVLELIAWTEDAIGMEIPDSRIRMDNFRTIRRIAQVFIEEGTDVAA
;
A
#
# COMPACT_ATOMS: atom_id res chain seq x y z
N MET A 1 -11.83 5.09 14.60
CA MET A 1 -10.71 4.42 15.27
C MET A 1 -9.69 4.20 14.18
N SER A 2 -8.59 4.95 14.17
CA SER A 2 -7.61 4.86 13.07
C SER A 2 -6.97 3.47 13.05
N PRO A 3 -6.79 2.84 11.88
CA PRO A 3 -6.15 1.52 11.80
C PRO A 3 -4.73 1.58 12.36
N ARG A 4 -4.29 0.50 13.04
CA ARG A 4 -2.89 0.36 13.45
C ARG A 4 -2.06 -0.08 12.25
N SER A 5 -0.80 0.36 12.20
CA SER A 5 0.14 0.03 11.11
C SER A 5 0.23 -1.49 10.86
N GLU A 6 0.34 -2.29 11.92
CA GLU A 6 0.38 -3.76 11.83
C GLU A 6 -0.89 -4.37 11.22
N ASP A 7 -2.07 -3.85 11.59
CA ASP A 7 -3.36 -4.35 11.07
C ASP A 7 -3.51 -4.00 9.58
N PHE A 8 -3.04 -2.80 9.18
CA PHE A 8 -3.00 -2.36 7.80
C PHE A 8 -2.03 -3.20 6.95
N GLU A 9 -0.80 -3.40 7.43
CA GLU A 9 0.21 -4.23 6.75
C GLU A 9 -0.31 -5.66 6.55
N ALA A 10 -0.89 -6.27 7.59
CA ALA A 10 -1.45 -7.61 7.50
C ALA A 10 -2.61 -7.70 6.48
N GLY A 11 -3.49 -6.70 6.46
CA GLY A 11 -4.58 -6.61 5.49
C GLY A 11 -4.07 -6.50 4.05
N MET A 12 -3.09 -5.63 3.81
CA MET A 12 -2.51 -5.44 2.47
C MET A 12 -1.74 -6.68 2.01
N VAL A 13 -0.97 -7.32 2.90
CA VAL A 13 -0.28 -8.59 2.60
C VAL A 13 -1.30 -9.65 2.18
N ALA A 14 -2.37 -9.84 2.95
CA ALA A 14 -3.40 -10.82 2.63
C ALA A 14 -4.07 -10.53 1.28
N TRP A 15 -4.43 -9.26 1.04
CA TRP A 15 -5.04 -8.82 -0.21
C TRP A 15 -4.11 -9.04 -1.42
N LEU A 16 -2.83 -8.64 -1.32
CA LEU A 16 -1.85 -8.77 -2.40
C LEU A 16 -1.58 -10.24 -2.76
N ASN A 17 -1.43 -11.10 -1.75
CA ASN A 17 -1.25 -12.54 -2.00
C ASN A 17 -2.50 -13.20 -2.60
N ALA A 18 -3.71 -12.69 -2.32
CA ALA A 18 -4.93 -13.22 -2.90
C ALA A 18 -5.19 -12.75 -4.35
N HIS A 19 -4.79 -11.53 -4.71
CA HIS A 19 -5.17 -10.89 -5.98
C HIS A 19 -4.04 -10.81 -7.01
N PHE A 20 -2.77 -10.84 -6.57
CA PHE A 20 -1.62 -10.56 -7.45
C PHE A 20 -0.51 -11.61 -7.38
N ALA A 21 -0.35 -12.33 -6.28
CA ALA A 21 0.67 -13.37 -6.19
C ALA A 21 0.39 -14.52 -7.18
N SER A 22 1.41 -14.89 -7.94
CA SER A 22 1.40 -16.09 -8.77
C SER A 22 1.92 -17.29 -7.98
N GLU A 23 1.69 -18.50 -8.49
CA GLU A 23 2.15 -19.74 -7.84
C GLU A 23 3.67 -19.68 -7.52
N GLY A 24 4.01 -19.88 -6.25
CA GLY A 24 5.39 -19.83 -5.77
C GLY A 24 5.93 -18.45 -5.37
N VAL A 25 5.15 -17.37 -5.52
CA VAL A 25 5.51 -16.03 -5.05
C VAL A 25 4.76 -15.72 -3.75
N VAL A 26 5.48 -15.24 -2.74
CA VAL A 26 4.91 -14.76 -1.48
C VAL A 26 5.27 -13.29 -1.30
N VAL A 27 4.25 -12.44 -1.16
CA VAL A 27 4.40 -11.01 -0.91
C VAL A 27 4.44 -10.77 0.60
N GLY A 28 5.48 -10.09 1.08
CA GLY A 28 5.64 -9.67 2.47
C GLY A 28 5.75 -8.15 2.59
N ALA A 29 5.87 -7.67 3.83
CA ALA A 29 5.84 -6.23 4.14
C ALA A 29 6.95 -5.42 3.44
N GLU A 30 8.12 -6.02 3.25
CA GLU A 30 9.31 -5.43 2.62
C GLU A 30 9.44 -5.75 1.12
N THR A 31 8.49 -6.48 0.54
CA THR A 31 8.55 -6.86 -0.88
C THR A 31 8.47 -5.61 -1.76
N LEU A 32 9.41 -5.48 -2.68
CA LEU A 32 9.42 -4.45 -3.71
C LEU A 32 8.29 -4.72 -4.70
N LEU A 33 7.22 -3.91 -4.61
CA LEU A 33 5.96 -4.19 -5.32
C LEU A 33 6.08 -4.01 -6.84
N PHE A 34 6.97 -3.13 -7.31
CA PHE A 34 7.17 -2.87 -8.73
C PHE A 34 8.29 -3.72 -9.35
N ASP A 35 9.18 -4.29 -8.52
CA ASP A 35 10.25 -5.15 -9.02
C ASP A 35 9.68 -6.52 -9.39
N GLY A 36 10.11 -7.07 -10.52
CA GLY A 36 9.62 -8.36 -11.02
C GLY A 36 8.19 -8.35 -11.56
N GLY A 37 7.54 -7.18 -11.65
CA GLY A 37 6.26 -7.01 -12.34
C GLY A 37 5.01 -7.41 -11.55
N LEU A 38 5.13 -7.57 -10.22
CA LEU A 38 3.99 -7.87 -9.34
C LEU A 38 2.91 -6.78 -9.44
N ILE A 39 3.32 -5.51 -9.33
CA ILE A 39 2.50 -4.33 -9.61
C ILE A 39 3.04 -3.62 -10.85
N ASN A 40 2.14 -3.31 -11.78
CA ASN A 40 2.43 -2.54 -12.98
C ASN A 40 1.62 -1.21 -12.96
N SER A 41 1.81 -0.38 -13.97
CA SER A 41 1.19 0.96 -14.05
C SER A 41 -0.33 0.96 -14.03
N ILE A 42 -1.01 -0.15 -14.32
CA ILE A 42 -2.47 -0.27 -14.24
C ILE A 42 -2.87 -0.74 -12.84
N ARG A 43 -2.20 -1.79 -12.34
CA ARG A 43 -2.47 -2.40 -11.03
C ARG A 43 -2.15 -1.47 -9.86
N VAL A 44 -1.29 -0.46 -10.06
CA VAL A 44 -1.02 0.56 -9.04
C VAL A 44 -2.29 1.34 -8.66
N LEU A 45 -3.23 1.52 -9.58
CA LEU A 45 -4.50 2.19 -9.29
C LEU A 45 -5.36 1.35 -8.33
N GLU A 46 -5.34 0.02 -8.47
CA GLU A 46 -6.03 -0.89 -7.54
C GLU A 46 -5.38 -0.86 -6.15
N LEU A 47 -4.05 -0.77 -6.10
CA LEU A 47 -3.29 -0.61 -4.84
C LEU A 47 -3.63 0.72 -4.14
N ILE A 48 -3.72 1.81 -4.90
CA ILE A 48 -4.11 3.12 -4.38
C ILE A 48 -5.55 3.06 -3.84
N ALA A 49 -6.50 2.56 -4.64
CA ALA A 49 -7.90 2.44 -4.24
C ALA A 49 -8.08 1.57 -2.98
N TRP A 50 -7.35 0.44 -2.89
CA TRP A 50 -7.36 -0.38 -1.67
C TRP A 50 -6.81 0.39 -0.47
N THR A 51 -5.73 1.15 -0.68
CA THR A 51 -5.12 1.95 0.39
C THR A 51 -6.11 3.00 0.90
N GLU A 52 -6.77 3.74 0.00
CA GLU A 52 -7.77 4.75 0.30
C GLU A 52 -8.96 4.20 1.09
N ASP A 53 -9.48 3.04 0.67
CA ASP A 53 -10.56 2.33 1.37
C ASP A 53 -10.12 1.90 2.78
N ALA A 54 -8.90 1.36 2.91
CA ALA A 54 -8.35 0.91 4.18
C ALA A 54 -8.10 2.06 5.17
N ILE A 55 -7.71 3.25 4.69
CA ILE A 55 -7.50 4.45 5.54
C ILE A 55 -8.76 5.31 5.70
N GLY A 56 -9.79 5.06 4.88
CA GLY A 56 -11.04 5.82 4.87
C GLY A 56 -10.89 7.27 4.38
N MET A 57 -9.86 7.57 3.59
CA MET A 57 -9.60 8.89 3.00
C MET A 57 -8.96 8.78 1.63
N GLU A 58 -9.24 9.75 0.75
CA GLU A 58 -8.57 9.86 -0.55
C GLU A 58 -7.11 10.30 -0.37
N ILE A 59 -6.22 9.74 -1.18
CA ILE A 59 -4.80 10.09 -1.21
C ILE A 59 -4.62 11.25 -2.21
N PRO A 60 -4.10 12.41 -1.77
CA PRO A 60 -3.83 13.50 -2.69
C PRO A 60 -2.83 13.09 -3.78
N ASP A 61 -3.04 13.52 -5.03
CA ASP A 61 -2.14 13.25 -6.16
C ASP A 61 -0.66 13.54 -5.85
N SER A 62 -0.39 14.58 -5.05
CA SER A 62 0.97 14.95 -4.63
C SER A 62 1.68 13.88 -3.78
N ARG A 63 0.90 13.01 -3.11
CA ARG A 63 1.38 11.85 -2.34
C ARG A 63 1.36 10.55 -3.13
N ILE A 64 0.74 10.52 -4.32
CA ILE A 64 0.80 9.40 -5.27
C ILE A 64 2.17 9.41 -5.96
N ARG A 65 3.19 8.96 -5.22
CA ARG A 65 4.56 8.81 -5.71
C ARG A 65 4.98 7.35 -5.63
N MET A 66 5.64 6.87 -6.68
CA MET A 66 6.11 5.48 -6.74
C MET A 66 6.94 5.07 -5.52
N ASP A 67 7.75 5.98 -4.97
CA ASP A 67 8.52 5.77 -3.75
C ASP A 67 7.67 5.51 -2.50
N ASN A 68 6.49 6.13 -2.40
CA ASN A 68 5.57 5.91 -1.27
C ASN A 68 4.86 4.55 -1.37
N PHE A 69 4.75 3.99 -2.57
CA PHE A 69 4.12 2.69 -2.86
C PHE A 69 5.14 1.57 -3.08
N ARG A 70 6.41 1.79 -2.75
CA ARG A 70 7.49 0.86 -3.06
C ARG A 70 7.36 -0.49 -2.35
N THR A 71 6.96 -0.47 -1.08
CA THR A 71 6.73 -1.65 -0.23
C THR A 71 5.49 -1.41 0.63
N ILE A 72 4.89 -2.49 1.13
CA ILE A 72 3.72 -2.42 2.03
C ILE A 72 4.07 -1.64 3.30
N ARG A 73 5.25 -1.90 3.88
CA ARG A 73 5.73 -1.17 5.06
C ARG A 73 5.88 0.32 4.78
N ARG A 74 6.36 0.71 3.60
CA ARG A 74 6.50 2.13 3.24
C ARG A 74 5.13 2.80 3.12
N ILE A 75 4.14 2.10 2.57
CA ILE A 75 2.76 2.60 2.50
C ILE A 75 2.21 2.81 3.93
N ALA A 76 2.36 1.81 4.80
CA ALA A 76 1.93 1.92 6.20
C ALA A 76 2.61 3.10 6.92
N GLN A 77 3.92 3.25 6.76
CA GLN A 77 4.66 4.40 7.31
C GLN A 77 4.09 5.73 6.82
N VAL A 78 3.88 5.91 5.52
CA VAL A 78 3.46 7.20 4.95
C VAL A 78 2.00 7.55 5.26
N PHE A 79 1.11 6.56 5.25
CA PHE A 79 -0.34 6.79 5.30
C PHE A 79 -0.99 6.43 6.64
N ILE A 80 -0.31 5.68 7.51
CA ILE A 80 -0.79 5.33 8.86
C ILE A 80 0.05 6.02 9.95
N GLU A 81 1.39 5.94 9.86
CA GLU A 81 2.28 6.39 10.95
C GLU A 81 2.65 7.87 10.85
N GLU A 82 3.05 8.33 9.67
CA GLU A 82 3.33 9.74 9.35
C GLU A 82 2.03 10.56 9.20
N GLY A 83 0.90 9.99 9.64
CA GLY A 83 -0.45 10.51 9.50
C GLY A 83 -0.55 12.03 9.54
N THR A 84 -0.94 12.57 8.39
CA THR A 84 -1.69 13.84 8.30
C THR A 84 -1.00 15.10 8.85
N ASP A 85 0.31 15.30 8.64
CA ASP A 85 0.82 16.68 8.60
C ASP A 85 0.54 17.31 7.23
N VAL A 86 -0.73 17.67 7.03
CA VAL A 86 -1.11 18.80 6.17
C VAL A 86 -1.93 19.71 7.06
N ALA A 87 -1.21 20.47 7.88
CA ALA A 87 -1.74 21.63 8.56
C ALA A 87 -2.56 22.52 7.59
N ALA A 88 -3.73 22.90 8.10
CA ALA A 88 -4.37 24.23 8.05
C ALA A 88 -4.59 24.91 6.69
#